data_AF-A0A7W1TJR3-F1
#
_entry.id   AF-A0A7W1TJR3-F1
#
_cell.length_a   1.000
_cell.length_b   1.000
_cell.length_c   1.000
_cell.angle_alpha   90.00
_cell.angle_beta   90.00
_cell.angle_gamma   90.00
#
_symmetry.space_group_name_H-M   'P 1'
#
loop_
_entity.id
_entity.type
_entity.pdbx_description
1 polymer ?
#
loop_
_entity_poly.entity_id
_entity_poly.type
_entity_poly.pdbx_seq_one_letter_code
_entity_poly.pdbx_strand_id
1 'polypeptide(L)'
;MLLLNFSHPLTDEHQAQLAALLGTSPTVRDIPVNIDRSLPLADAALELVAAANLSPVEWQTEPLLINPPGLAPLALVLIATIHGRCGYFPPILNIRPILDSLPPRFEIAEIVNLQPLRDEGRATR
;
A
#
# COMPACT_ATOMS: atom_id res chain seq x y z
N MET A 1 -8.59 8.34 6.91
CA MET A 1 -7.52 7.74 6.10
C MET A 1 -7.75 6.25 6.07
N LEU A 2 -7.79 5.73 4.87
CA LEU A 2 -8.03 4.33 4.56
C LEU A 2 -6.71 3.66 4.19
N LEU A 3 -6.34 2.60 4.92
CA LEU A 3 -5.27 1.68 4.54
C LEU A 3 -5.84 0.58 3.65
N LEU A 4 -5.39 0.50 2.40
CA LEU A 4 -5.62 -0.65 1.54
C LEU A 4 -4.47 -1.65 1.74
N ASN A 5 -4.77 -2.79 2.36
CA ASN A 5 -3.79 -3.82 2.65
C ASN A 5 -3.80 -4.93 1.60
N PHE A 6 -2.79 -4.98 0.73
CA PHE A 6 -2.60 -6.02 -0.29
C PHE A 6 -1.60 -7.09 0.16
N SER A 7 -1.44 -7.29 1.46
CA SER A 7 -0.54 -8.27 2.05
C SER A 7 -1.28 -9.12 3.08
N HIS A 8 -0.54 -9.86 3.90
CA HIS A 8 -1.12 -10.55 5.05
C HIS A 8 -1.80 -9.56 6.01
N PRO A 9 -2.85 -9.99 6.74
CA PRO A 9 -3.51 -9.15 7.73
C PRO A 9 -2.53 -8.56 8.74
N LEU A 10 -2.72 -7.28 9.07
CA LEU A 10 -1.90 -6.60 10.06
C LEU A 10 -2.24 -7.10 11.48
N THR A 11 -1.21 -7.39 12.27
CA THR A 11 -1.38 -7.74 13.68
C THR A 11 -1.81 -6.53 14.51
N ASP A 12 -2.29 -6.75 15.73
CA ASP A 12 -2.61 -5.66 16.66
C ASP A 12 -1.38 -4.78 16.95
N GLU A 13 -0.19 -5.39 17.00
CA GLU A 13 1.08 -4.67 17.15
C GLU A 13 1.38 -3.78 15.94
N HIS A 14 1.17 -4.27 14.71
CA HIS A 14 1.31 -3.45 13.50
C HIS A 14 0.33 -2.28 13.49
N GLN A 15 -0.92 -2.52 13.88
CA GLN A 15 -1.93 -1.47 13.96
C GLN A 15 -1.57 -0.40 15.00
N ALA A 16 -1.02 -0.80 16.15
CA ALA A 16 -0.53 0.12 17.17
C ALA A 16 0.68 0.94 16.70
N GLN A 17 1.67 0.30 16.06
CA GLN A 17 2.82 0.97 15.47
C GLN A 17 2.38 1.99 14.41
N LEU A 18 1.45 1.58 13.54
CA LEU A 18 0.92 2.43 12.50
C LEU A 18 0.16 3.64 13.07
N ALA A 19 -0.67 3.42 14.09
CA ALA A 19 -1.38 4.50 14.77
C ALA A 19 -0.43 5.50 15.44
N ALA A 20 0.69 5.02 16.01
CA ALA A 20 1.72 5.88 16.60
C ALA A 20 2.42 6.74 15.54
N LEU A 21 2.74 6.17 14.37
CA LEU A 21 3.37 6.91 13.25
C LEU A 21 2.42 7.95 12.65
N LEU A 22 1.13 7.66 12.60
CA LEU A 22 0.10 8.53 11.99
C LEU A 22 -0.53 9.53 12.96
N GLY A 23 -0.40 9.31 14.28
CA GLY A 23 -1.16 10.02 15.31
C GLY A 23 -2.64 9.64 15.38
N THR A 24 -3.11 8.68 14.57
CA THR A 24 -4.49 8.19 14.53
C THR A 24 -4.55 6.78 13.95
N SER A 25 -5.56 5.99 14.33
CA SER A 25 -5.77 4.65 13.78
C SER A 25 -6.45 4.73 12.42
N PRO A 26 -5.83 4.24 11.34
CA PRO A 26 -6.48 4.20 10.03
C PRO A 26 -7.56 3.11 9.99
N THR A 27 -8.55 3.29 9.12
CA THR A 27 -9.45 2.18 8.77
C THR A 27 -8.69 1.21 7.86
N VAL A 28 -8.63 -0.06 8.21
CA VAL A 28 -7.92 -1.08 7.41
C VAL A 28 -8.89 -1.85 6.54
N ARG A 29 -8.55 -2.02 5.26
CA ARG A 29 -9.26 -2.88 4.32
C ARG A 29 -8.30 -3.91 3.75
N ASP A 30 -8.45 -5.15 4.18
CA ASP A 30 -7.68 -6.28 3.66
C ASP A 30 -8.20 -6.72 2.30
N ILE A 31 -7.31 -6.80 1.32
CA ILE A 31 -7.59 -7.20 -0.05
C ILE A 31 -6.69 -8.40 -0.36
N PRO A 32 -7.24 -9.63 -0.37
CA PRO A 32 -6.47 -10.82 -0.67
C PRO A 32 -5.84 -10.75 -2.06
N VAL A 33 -4.55 -11.06 -2.14
CA VAL A 33 -3.81 -11.07 -3.41
C VAL A 33 -3.69 -12.50 -3.92
N ASN A 34 -4.73 -12.93 -4.61
CA ASN A 34 -4.80 -14.24 -5.27
C ASN A 34 -4.84 -14.03 -6.79
N ILE A 35 -3.66 -13.85 -7.39
CA ILE A 35 -3.54 -13.55 -8.82
C ILE A 35 -3.14 -14.80 -9.63
N ASP A 36 -3.69 -14.95 -10.83
CA ASP A 36 -3.18 -15.91 -11.80
C ASP A 36 -1.91 -15.35 -12.45
N ARG A 37 -0.77 -15.97 -12.14
CA ARG A 37 0.55 -15.54 -12.63
C ARG A 37 0.78 -15.83 -14.12
N SER A 38 -0.13 -16.55 -14.78
CA SER A 38 -0.10 -16.75 -16.23
C SER A 38 -0.70 -15.57 -17.00
N LEU A 39 -1.46 -14.71 -16.32
CA LEU A 39 -2.08 -13.53 -16.91
C LEU A 39 -1.16 -12.30 -16.86
N PRO A 40 -1.39 -11.28 -17.72
CA PRO A 40 -0.70 -10.00 -17.62
C PRO A 40 -0.89 -9.34 -16.26
N LEU A 41 0.20 -8.82 -15.68
CA LEU A 41 0.15 -8.15 -14.36
C LEU A 41 -0.73 -6.90 -14.34
N ALA A 42 -0.95 -6.27 -15.51
CA ALA A 42 -1.87 -5.13 -15.65
C ALA A 42 -3.32 -5.54 -15.33
N ASP A 43 -3.75 -6.71 -15.81
CA ASP A 43 -5.10 -7.23 -15.56
C ASP A 43 -5.25 -7.59 -14.08
N ALA A 44 -4.26 -8.27 -13.51
CA ALA A 44 -4.22 -8.58 -12.08
C ALA A 44 -4.26 -7.31 -11.20
N ALA A 45 -3.57 -6.23 -11.58
CA ALA A 45 -3.64 -4.97 -10.86
C ALA A 45 -5.01 -4.31 -10.95
N LEU A 46 -5.68 -4.38 -12.10
CA LEU A 46 -7.05 -3.87 -12.26
C LEU A 46 -8.05 -4.64 -11.38
N GLU A 47 -7.91 -5.95 -11.28
CA GLU A 47 -8.72 -6.77 -10.37
C GLU A 47 -8.53 -6.37 -8.90
N LEU A 48 -7.29 -6.18 -8.46
CA LEU A 48 -6.99 -5.73 -7.09
C LEU A 48 -7.55 -4.34 -6.80
N VAL A 49 -7.47 -3.43 -7.76
CA VAL A 49 -8.04 -2.08 -7.63
C VAL A 49 -9.56 -2.13 -7.58
N ALA A 50 -10.21 -2.99 -8.37
CA ALA A 50 -11.64 -3.21 -8.29
C ALA A 50 -12.05 -3.79 -6.93
N ALA A 51 -11.27 -4.73 -6.39
CA ALA A 51 -11.48 -5.34 -5.09
C ALA A 51 -11.37 -4.34 -3.92
N ALA A 52 -10.70 -3.19 -4.11
CA ALA A 52 -10.71 -2.11 -3.13
C ALA A 52 -12.11 -1.52 -2.91
N ASN A 53 -13.05 -1.73 -3.84
CA ASN A 53 -14.46 -1.29 -3.74
C ASN A 53 -14.60 0.20 -3.37
N LEU A 54 -13.80 1.04 -4.03
CA LEU A 54 -13.90 2.49 -3.94
C LEU A 54 -14.58 3.03 -5.20
N SER A 55 -15.54 3.92 -4.99
CA SER A 55 -16.16 4.71 -6.05
C SER A 55 -15.15 5.70 -6.66
N PRO A 56 -15.41 6.21 -7.88
CA PRO A 56 -14.56 7.24 -8.49
C PRO A 56 -14.35 8.48 -7.61
N VAL A 57 -15.36 8.85 -6.81
CA VAL A 57 -15.25 9.99 -5.88
C VAL A 57 -14.31 9.64 -4.73
N GLU A 58 -14.49 8.48 -4.09
CA GLU A 58 -13.64 8.06 -2.98
C GLU A 58 -12.17 7.93 -3.39
N TRP A 59 -11.87 7.47 -4.60
CA TRP A 59 -10.50 7.44 -5.13
C TRP A 59 -9.82 8.82 -5.13
N GLN A 60 -10.59 9.90 -5.31
CA GLN A 60 -10.06 11.26 -5.40
C GLN A 60 -10.09 12.01 -4.07
N THR A 61 -10.98 11.62 -3.14
CA THR A 61 -11.22 12.37 -1.91
C THR A 61 -10.71 11.67 -0.65
N GLU A 62 -10.68 10.34 -0.63
CA GLU A 62 -10.21 9.61 0.55
C GLU A 62 -8.67 9.71 0.66
N PRO A 63 -8.13 10.07 1.82
CA PRO A 63 -6.71 9.92 2.08
C PRO A 63 -6.37 8.42 2.08
N LEU A 64 -5.50 8.00 1.15
CA LEU A 64 -5.13 6.59 0.98
C LEU A 64 -3.72 6.32 1.53
N LEU A 65 -3.57 5.16 2.14
CA LEU A 65 -2.29 4.54 2.48
C LEU A 65 -2.30 3.12 1.92
N ILE A 66 -1.17 2.66 1.38
CA ILE A 66 -1.10 1.34 0.72
C ILE A 66 -0.10 0.44 1.45
N ASN A 67 -0.52 -0.76 1.83
CA ASN A 67 0.45 -1.84 2.10
C ASN A 67 0.60 -2.67 0.81
N PRO A 68 1.73 -2.58 0.09
CA PRO A 68 1.88 -3.22 -1.20
C PRO A 68 1.92 -4.76 -1.09
N PRO A 69 1.61 -5.47 -2.18
CA PRO A 69 1.78 -6.92 -2.23
C PRO A 69 3.26 -7.30 -2.21
N GLY A 70 3.57 -8.49 -1.68
CA GLY A 70 4.96 -9.00 -1.60
C GLY A 70 5.61 -9.29 -2.96
N LEU A 71 4.84 -9.38 -4.05
CA LEU A 71 5.36 -9.56 -5.40
C LEU A 71 5.76 -8.21 -6.01
N ALA A 72 7.05 -7.87 -5.99
CA ALA A 72 7.55 -6.56 -6.40
C ALA A 72 7.06 -6.07 -7.79
N PRO A 73 7.10 -6.88 -8.88
CA PRO A 73 6.55 -6.43 -10.16
C PRO A 73 5.07 -6.06 -10.10
N LEU A 74 4.26 -6.81 -9.34
CA LEU A 74 2.85 -6.53 -9.16
C LEU A 74 2.64 -5.25 -8.35
N ALA A 75 3.43 -5.03 -7.30
CA ALA A 75 3.38 -3.80 -6.50
C ALA A 75 3.63 -2.56 -7.35
N LEU A 76 4.62 -2.60 -8.25
CA LEU A 76 4.92 -1.49 -9.17
C LEU A 76 3.74 -1.17 -10.10
N VAL A 77 3.16 -2.19 -10.73
CA VAL A 77 2.01 -2.02 -11.63
C VAL A 77 0.78 -1.52 -10.86
N LEU A 78 0.54 -2.05 -9.66
CA LEU A 78 -0.57 -1.64 -8.81
C LEU A 78 -0.46 -0.18 -8.38
N ILE A 79 0.72 0.27 -7.92
CA ILE A 79 0.93 1.66 -7.53
C ILE A 79 0.74 2.62 -8.71
N ALA A 80 1.25 2.26 -9.89
CA ALA A 80 1.02 3.06 -11.10
C ALA A 80 -0.48 3.15 -11.46
N THR A 81 -1.22 2.05 -11.28
CA THR A 81 -2.66 1.99 -11.54
C THR A 81 -3.46 2.83 -10.54
N ILE A 82 -3.12 2.76 -9.25
CA ILE A 82 -3.76 3.58 -8.20
C ILE A 82 -3.46 5.06 -8.42
N HIS A 83 -2.21 5.41 -8.73
CA HIS A 83 -1.79 6.78 -9.04
C HIS A 83 -2.67 7.41 -10.13
N GLY A 84 -2.96 6.68 -11.19
CA GLY A 84 -3.84 7.15 -12.27
C GLY A 84 -5.28 7.45 -11.84
N ARG A 85 -5.75 6.88 -10.73
CA ARG A 85 -7.12 7.06 -10.22
C ARG A 85 -7.24 8.17 -9.20
N CYS A 86 -6.27 8.29 -8.29
CA CYS A 86 -6.29 9.30 -7.24
C CYS A 86 -5.57 10.61 -7.63
N GLY A 87 -4.73 10.60 -8.68
CA GLY A 87 -4.04 11.78 -9.19
C GLY A 87 -2.76 12.17 -8.43
N TYR A 88 -2.36 11.39 -7.42
CA TYR A 88 -1.12 11.56 -6.65
C TYR A 88 -0.50 10.19 -6.36
N PHE A 89 0.77 10.13 -5.96
CA PHE A 89 1.35 8.87 -5.49
C PHE A 89 0.99 8.66 -4.02
N PRO A 90 0.19 7.63 -3.68
CA PRO A 90 -0.14 7.39 -2.29
C PRO A 90 1.11 6.95 -1.50
N PRO A 91 1.21 7.29 -0.21
CA PRO A 91 2.25 6.73 0.66
C PRO A 91 2.10 5.22 0.78
N ILE A 92 3.22 4.54 1.03
CA ILE A 92 3.26 3.08 1.21
C ILE A 92 3.83 2.69 2.57
N LEU A 93 3.39 1.54 3.09
CA LEU A 93 4.04 0.91 4.22
C LEU A 93 5.32 0.19 3.79
N ASN A 94 6.36 0.29 4.61
CA ASN A 94 7.49 -0.63 4.59
C ASN A 94 7.44 -1.49 5.86
N ILE A 95 7.15 -2.77 5.66
CA ILE A 95 7.14 -3.77 6.72
C ILE A 95 8.40 -4.61 6.58
N ARG A 96 9.20 -4.69 7.65
CA ARG A 96 10.47 -5.41 7.63
C ARG A 96 10.60 -6.35 8.83
N PRO A 97 11.43 -7.41 8.73
CA PRO A 97 11.67 -8.29 9.86
C PRO A 97 12.42 -7.56 10.98
N ILE A 98 12.08 -7.88 12.23
CA ILE A 98 12.85 -7.48 13.40
C ILE A 98 14.04 -8.44 13.52
N LEU A 99 15.25 -7.89 13.44
CA LEU A 99 16.48 -8.65 13.57
C LEU A 99 16.53 -9.38 14.92
N ASP A 100 17.06 -10.61 14.92
CA ASP A 100 17.22 -11.45 16.11
C ASP A 100 15.92 -11.78 16.88
N SER A 101 14.77 -11.75 16.19
CA SER A 101 13.50 -12.18 16.76
C SER A 101 13.25 -13.68 16.61
N LEU A 102 12.87 -14.35 17.71
CA LEU A 102 12.45 -15.76 17.74
C LEU A 102 11.12 -15.89 18.49
N PRO A 103 10.02 -16.30 17.82
CA PRO A 103 9.89 -16.55 16.38
C PRO A 103 10.06 -15.27 15.54
N PRO A 104 10.20 -15.38 14.20
CA PRO A 104 10.30 -14.21 13.32
C PRO A 104 9.14 -13.25 13.54
N ARG A 105 9.47 -11.99 13.83
CA ARG A 105 8.52 -10.87 13.93
C ARG A 105 8.82 -9.81 12.90
N PHE A 106 7.83 -8.98 12.61
CA PHE A 106 7.92 -7.88 11.66
C PHE A 106 7.40 -6.60 12.30
N GLU A 107 7.91 -5.45 11.87
CA GLU A 107 7.51 -4.13 12.32
C GLU A 107 7.10 -3.24 11.14
N ILE A 108 6.22 -2.26 11.40
CA ILE A 108 5.99 -1.12 10.51
C ILE A 108 7.19 -0.18 10.66
N ALA A 109 8.18 -0.33 9.80
CA ALA A 109 9.45 0.39 9.90
C ALA A 109 9.33 1.86 9.49
N GLU A 110 8.54 2.13 8.45
CA GLU A 110 8.34 3.47 7.91
C GLU A 110 7.05 3.56 7.08
N ILE A 111 6.59 4.80 6.91
CA ILE A 111 5.60 5.18 5.91
C ILE A 111 6.36 6.01 4.87
N VAL A 112 6.51 5.46 3.66
CA VAL A 112 7.27 6.11 2.60
C VAL A 112 6.33 7.01 1.80
N ASN A 113 6.59 8.31 1.82
CA ASN A 113 5.84 9.27 1.01
C ASN A 113 6.39 9.33 -0.42
N LEU A 114 5.67 8.74 -1.37
CA LEU A 114 6.09 8.62 -2.75
C LEU A 114 5.92 9.92 -3.57
N GLN A 115 5.00 10.81 -3.16
CA GLN A 115 4.69 12.02 -3.93
C GLN A 115 5.84 13.04 -3.96
N PRO A 116 6.48 13.40 -2.82
CA PRO A 116 7.65 14.27 -2.83
C PRO A 116 8.81 13.72 -3.66
N LEU A 117 9.07 12.42 -3.63
CA LEU A 117 10.13 11.79 -4.43
C LEU A 117 9.91 12.03 -5.94
N ARG A 118 8.65 11.93 -6.39
CA ARG A 118 8.28 12.24 -7.78
C ARG A 118 8.47 13.72 -8.09
N ASP A 119 8.12 14.61 -7.17
CA ASP A 119 8.21 16.05 -7.37
C ASP A 119 9.67 16.52 -7.41
N GLU A 120 10.50 16.00 -6.52
CA GLU A 120 11.96 16.22 -6.50
C GLU A 120 12.63 15.70 -7.78
N GLY A 121 12.27 14.50 -8.24
CA GLY A 121 12.76 13.96 -9.50
C GLY A 121 12.38 14.78 -10.73
N ARG A 122 11.26 15.52 -10.68
CA ARG A 122 10.88 16.46 -11.75
C ARG A 122 11.69 17.76 -11.72
N ALA A 123 12.15 18.18 -10.54
CA ALA A 123 12.91 19.40 -10.37
C ALA A 123 14.38 19.25 -10.80
N THR A 124 14.92 18.03 -10.81
CA THR A 124 16.34 17.72 -11.05
C THR A 124 16.67 17.20 -12.46
N ARG A 125 15.70 17.25 -13.38
CA ARG A 125 15.86 16.81 -14.78
C ARG A 125 16.54 17.84 -15.70
#